data_AF-A2RPW7-F1
#
_entry.id   AF-A2RPW7-F1
#
_cell.length_a   1.000
_cell.length_b   1.000
_cell.length_c   1.000
_cell.angle_alpha   90.00
_cell.angle_beta   90.00
_cell.angle_gamma   90.00
#
_symmetry.space_group_name_H-M   'P 1'
#
loop_
_entity.id
_entity.type
_entity.pdbx_description
1 polymer ?
#
loop_
_entity_poly.entity_id
_entity_poly.type
_entity_poly.pdbx_seq_one_letter_code
_entity_poly.pdbx_strand_id
1 'polypeptide(L)'
;MSIQRYPLTLSFKGERDYIQGPDIFDAVIQALCAGAETTRVAQIDVAFHRLARRAVELINDDQGSAMDPVAICQYSIDGVRRQAFVVETGTEIVERHPYPEEDIIERMSIDTDQRTCALDIDLPFTDMELWVSMTKALHKALFPELNGKWLFVRARFEHYAPDAKGFRTLAFKSNFNNKLTRCEAMRDGAKVGEIYFSIV
;
A
#
# COMPACT_ATOMS: atom_id res chain seq x y z
N MET A 1 27.25 6.35 -12.21
CA MET A 1 26.65 5.58 -11.10
C MET A 1 25.82 4.48 -11.71
N SER A 2 25.91 3.24 -11.21
CA SER A 2 25.17 2.10 -11.79
C SER A 2 23.74 2.06 -11.26
N ILE A 3 22.78 1.78 -12.15
CA ILE A 3 21.39 1.46 -11.77
C ILE A 3 21.40 0.17 -10.96
N GLN A 4 20.80 0.19 -9.77
CA GLN A 4 20.61 -1.01 -8.96
C GLN A 4 19.20 -1.56 -9.16
N ARG A 5 19.09 -2.89 -9.32
CA ARG A 5 17.84 -3.61 -9.52
C ARG A 5 17.68 -4.68 -8.46
N TYR A 6 16.49 -4.75 -7.88
CA TYR A 6 16.14 -5.67 -6.82
C TYR A 6 14.87 -6.43 -7.23
N PRO A 7 14.95 -7.72 -7.55
CA PRO A 7 13.77 -8.54 -7.81
C PRO A 7 12.86 -8.58 -6.58
N LEU A 8 11.55 -8.38 -6.76
CA LEU A 8 10.57 -8.52 -5.69
C LEU A 8 9.86 -9.86 -5.84
N THR A 9 9.99 -10.72 -4.81
CA THR A 9 9.36 -12.06 -4.83
C THR A 9 7.92 -11.93 -4.34
N LEU A 10 6.98 -11.91 -5.29
CA LEU A 10 5.57 -11.64 -5.06
C LEU A 10 4.71 -12.63 -5.84
N SER A 11 3.51 -12.93 -5.32
CA SER A 11 2.57 -13.88 -5.88
C SER A 11 1.15 -13.30 -5.95
N PHE A 12 0.24 -14.01 -6.63
CA PHE A 12 -1.16 -13.61 -6.67
C PHE A 12 -1.90 -14.02 -5.39
N LYS A 13 -2.94 -13.25 -5.03
CA LYS A 13 -3.74 -13.49 -3.82
C LYS A 13 -5.22 -13.70 -4.12
N GLY A 14 -5.81 -14.77 -3.56
CA GLY A 14 -7.20 -15.15 -3.81
C GLY A 14 -7.42 -15.47 -5.29
N GLU A 15 -8.48 -14.93 -5.92
CA GLU A 15 -8.77 -15.12 -7.34
C GLU A 15 -8.20 -14.02 -8.26
N ARG A 16 -7.37 -13.11 -7.72
CA ARG A 16 -6.85 -11.96 -8.49
C ARG A 16 -5.85 -12.40 -9.54
N ASP A 17 -5.82 -11.69 -10.67
CA ASP A 17 -4.89 -11.87 -11.79
C ASP A 17 -3.81 -10.77 -11.84
N TYR A 18 -3.60 -10.11 -10.70
CA TYR A 18 -2.62 -9.06 -10.48
C TYR A 18 -2.07 -9.13 -9.04
N ILE A 19 -0.83 -8.66 -8.84
CA ILE A 19 -0.18 -8.52 -7.54
C ILE A 19 -0.87 -7.39 -6.76
N GLN A 20 -1.19 -7.63 -5.49
CA GLN A 20 -1.84 -6.60 -4.68
C GLN A 20 -0.87 -5.47 -4.34
N GLY A 21 -1.38 -4.22 -4.38
CA GLY A 21 -0.59 -3.04 -4.04
C GLY A 21 0.00 -3.05 -2.62
N PRO A 22 -0.70 -3.55 -1.56
CA PRO A 22 -0.08 -3.81 -0.25
C PRO A 22 1.22 -4.61 -0.33
N ASP A 23 1.22 -5.71 -1.09
CA ASP A 23 2.39 -6.60 -1.18
C ASP A 23 3.56 -5.92 -1.89
N ILE A 24 3.27 -5.15 -2.94
CA ILE A 24 4.28 -4.32 -3.62
C ILE A 24 4.83 -3.28 -2.64
N PHE A 25 3.97 -2.61 -1.87
CA PHE A 25 4.41 -1.62 -0.89
C PHE A 25 5.38 -2.25 0.12
N ASP A 26 4.97 -3.34 0.78
CA ASP A 26 5.77 -4.00 1.81
C ASP A 26 7.10 -4.50 1.24
N ALA A 27 7.09 -5.11 0.05
CA ALA A 27 8.31 -5.58 -0.62
C ALA A 27 9.26 -4.43 -1.01
N VAL A 28 8.72 -3.28 -1.43
CA VAL A 28 9.53 -2.07 -1.69
C VAL A 28 10.19 -1.59 -0.41
N ILE A 29 9.44 -1.45 0.68
CA ILE A 29 10.02 -0.99 1.95
C ILE A 29 11.08 -1.98 2.45
N GLN A 30 10.81 -3.28 2.37
CA GLN A 30 11.77 -4.32 2.74
C GLN A 30 13.06 -4.20 1.93
N ALA A 31 12.97 -4.04 0.60
CA ALA A 31 14.14 -3.90 -0.27
C ALA A 31 14.94 -2.62 0.04
N LEU A 32 14.28 -1.50 0.33
CA LEU A 32 14.94 -0.25 0.70
C LEU A 32 15.64 -0.34 2.06
N CYS A 33 15.09 -1.08 3.02
CA CYS A 33 15.66 -1.26 4.35
C CYS A 33 16.77 -2.32 4.41
N ALA A 34 16.75 -3.33 3.52
CA ALA A 34 17.73 -4.43 3.51
C ALA A 34 19.18 -3.97 3.29
N GLY A 35 19.39 -2.78 2.73
CA GLY A 35 20.71 -2.23 2.43
C GLY A 35 21.39 -1.44 3.56
N ALA A 36 20.78 -1.32 4.75
CA ALA A 36 21.30 -0.43 5.78
C ALA A 36 21.10 -0.92 7.22
N GLU A 37 22.21 -1.04 7.96
CA GLU A 37 22.21 -1.39 9.39
C GLU A 37 21.68 -0.24 10.28
N THR A 38 21.71 1.01 9.80
CA THR A 38 21.37 2.21 10.60
C THR A 38 20.49 3.24 9.88
N THR A 39 20.21 3.06 8.59
CA THR A 39 19.48 4.07 7.82
C THR A 39 17.99 3.99 8.07
N ARG A 40 17.39 5.12 8.43
CA ARG A 40 15.94 5.24 8.60
C ARG A 40 15.32 5.74 7.30
N VAL A 41 14.61 4.85 6.61
CA VAL A 41 13.72 5.25 5.52
C VAL A 41 12.57 6.07 6.13
N ALA A 42 12.33 7.26 5.58
CA ALA A 42 11.30 8.18 6.02
C ALA A 42 10.61 8.86 4.83
N GLN A 43 9.57 9.64 5.09
CA GLN A 43 8.84 10.42 4.09
C GLN A 43 8.44 9.59 2.87
N ILE A 44 7.93 8.40 3.14
CA ILE A 44 7.56 7.39 2.17
C ILE A 44 6.30 7.83 1.45
N ASP A 45 6.36 7.84 0.12
CA ASP A 45 5.24 8.13 -0.76
C ASP A 45 5.28 7.16 -1.95
N VAL A 46 4.42 6.16 -1.92
CA VAL A 46 4.31 5.15 -2.99
C VAL A 46 3.03 5.40 -3.77
N ALA A 47 3.15 5.69 -5.05
CA ALA A 47 2.03 5.93 -5.96
C ALA A 47 1.98 4.85 -7.06
N PHE A 48 0.83 4.22 -7.24
CA PHE A 48 0.58 3.18 -8.23
C PHE A 48 -0.09 3.78 -9.46
N HIS A 49 0.44 3.47 -10.64
CA HIS A 49 -0.05 3.95 -11.93
C HIS A 49 -0.87 2.89 -12.68
N ARG A 50 -0.58 1.61 -12.43
CA ARG A 50 -1.26 0.47 -13.05
C ARG A 50 -1.12 -0.80 -12.20
N LEU A 51 -1.90 -1.81 -12.53
CA LEU A 51 -1.82 -3.13 -11.90
C LEU A 51 -0.65 -3.94 -12.49
N ALA A 52 0.07 -4.68 -11.65
CA ALA A 52 1.11 -5.62 -12.07
C ALA A 52 0.54 -7.04 -12.22
N ARG A 53 0.68 -7.63 -13.39
CA ARG A 53 0.26 -8.99 -13.79
C ARG A 53 1.46 -9.92 -14.05
N ARG A 54 2.68 -9.40 -14.02
CA ARG A 54 3.95 -10.10 -14.19
C ARG A 54 4.87 -9.80 -13.01
N ALA A 55 5.94 -10.57 -12.85
CA ALA A 55 6.91 -10.34 -11.77
C ALA A 55 7.50 -8.92 -11.88
N VAL A 56 7.78 -8.28 -10.75
CA VAL A 56 8.25 -6.90 -10.71
C VAL A 56 9.63 -6.80 -10.07
N GLU A 57 10.37 -5.76 -10.44
CA GLU A 57 11.64 -5.39 -9.82
C GLU A 57 11.60 -3.93 -9.36
N LEU A 58 12.30 -3.65 -8.25
CA LEU A 58 12.58 -2.30 -7.78
C LEU A 58 13.87 -1.80 -8.44
N ILE A 59 13.80 -0.61 -9.03
CA ILE A 59 14.91 0.04 -9.71
C ILE A 59 15.22 1.34 -8.96
N ASN A 60 16.41 1.42 -8.38
CA ASN A 60 16.95 2.66 -7.83
C ASN A 60 17.68 3.41 -8.95
N ASP A 61 17.01 4.43 -9.50
CA ASP A 61 17.52 5.27 -10.57
C ASP A 61 17.22 6.74 -10.28
N ASP A 62 18.24 7.50 -9.90
CA ASP A 62 18.11 8.95 -9.65
C ASP A 62 17.98 9.76 -10.95
N GLN A 63 18.22 9.16 -12.13
CA GLN A 63 18.22 9.87 -13.41
C GLN A 63 16.89 9.79 -14.17
N GLY A 64 15.89 9.08 -13.64
CA GLY A 64 14.53 9.08 -14.18
C GLY A 64 14.47 8.61 -15.63
N SER A 65 15.20 7.54 -15.96
CA SER A 65 15.10 6.92 -17.28
C SER A 65 13.64 6.63 -17.65
N ALA A 66 13.31 6.75 -18.94
CA ALA A 66 11.95 6.59 -19.48
C ALA A 66 11.43 5.16 -19.25
N MET A 67 10.96 4.90 -18.04
CA MET A 67 10.32 3.66 -17.62
C MET A 67 8.82 3.88 -17.56
N ASP A 68 8.04 2.82 -17.82
CA ASP A 68 6.59 2.79 -17.59
C ASP A 68 6.32 2.03 -16.27
N PRO A 69 6.50 2.71 -15.10
CA PRO A 69 6.46 2.06 -13.81
C PRO A 69 5.04 1.61 -13.44
N VAL A 70 4.96 0.46 -12.78
CA VAL A 70 3.78 0.05 -12.01
C VAL A 70 3.56 1.03 -10.86
N ALA A 71 4.63 1.40 -10.16
CA ALA A 71 4.60 2.31 -9.05
C ALA A 71 5.88 3.15 -8.96
N ILE A 72 5.75 4.36 -8.41
CA ILE A 72 6.86 5.24 -8.06
C ILE A 72 6.91 5.35 -6.54
N CYS A 73 8.08 5.13 -5.96
CA CYS A 73 8.34 5.33 -4.54
C CYS A 73 9.27 6.53 -4.38
N GLN A 74 8.78 7.57 -3.73
CA GLN A 74 9.59 8.67 -3.22
C GLN A 74 9.80 8.46 -1.73
N TYR A 75 11.03 8.69 -1.26
CA TYR A 75 11.39 8.47 0.13
C TYR A 75 12.60 9.32 0.49
N SER A 76 12.96 9.38 1.77
CA SER A 76 14.23 9.94 2.22
C SER A 76 15.05 8.92 3.00
N ILE A 77 16.36 9.03 2.82
CA ILE A 77 17.39 8.32 3.57
C ILE A 77 18.27 9.39 4.20
N ASP A 78 18.33 9.42 5.53
CA ASP A 78 19.10 10.41 6.30
C ASP A 78 18.81 11.86 5.85
N GLY A 79 17.53 12.14 5.57
CA GLY A 79 17.04 13.44 5.09
C GLY A 79 17.26 13.73 3.59
N VAL A 80 17.99 12.88 2.88
CA VAL A 80 18.20 13.02 1.43
C VAL A 80 17.06 12.36 0.67
N ARG A 81 16.32 13.15 -0.12
CA ARG A 81 15.25 12.62 -0.97
C ARG A 81 15.81 11.74 -2.08
N ARG A 82 15.13 10.62 -2.31
CA ARG A 82 15.44 9.61 -3.31
C ARG A 82 14.15 9.18 -4.00
N GLN A 83 14.33 8.53 -5.14
CA GLN A 83 13.24 7.95 -5.91
C GLN A 83 13.61 6.55 -6.38
N ALA A 84 12.64 5.65 -6.35
CA ALA A 84 12.74 4.32 -6.90
C ALA A 84 11.48 3.99 -7.70
N PHE A 85 11.62 3.05 -8.63
CA PHE A 85 10.58 2.66 -9.56
C PHE A 85 10.31 1.17 -9.44
N VAL A 86 9.04 0.78 -9.40
CA VAL A 86 8.63 -0.62 -9.54
C VAL A 86 8.24 -0.84 -10.99
N VAL A 87 8.91 -1.78 -11.65
CA VAL A 87 8.71 -2.06 -13.07
C VAL A 87 8.38 -3.54 -13.26
N GLU A 88 7.43 -3.83 -14.16
CA GLU A 88 7.17 -5.20 -14.57
C GLU A 88 8.28 -5.75 -15.45
N THR A 89 8.59 -7.02 -15.20
CA THR A 89 9.49 -7.82 -16.00
C THR A 89 8.70 -8.65 -17.02
N GLY A 90 9.42 -9.35 -17.91
CA GLY A 90 8.83 -10.33 -18.81
C GLY A 90 8.43 -11.65 -18.14
N THR A 91 8.69 -11.84 -16.85
CA THR A 91 8.50 -13.13 -16.16
C THR A 91 7.07 -13.32 -15.66
N GLU A 92 6.48 -14.48 -15.92
CA GLU A 92 5.14 -14.81 -15.44
C GLU A 92 5.14 -15.18 -13.96
N ILE A 93 4.04 -14.83 -13.27
CA ILE A 93 3.77 -15.26 -11.90
C ILE A 93 2.85 -16.46 -11.98
N VAL A 94 3.29 -17.59 -11.45
CA VAL A 94 2.51 -18.84 -11.39
C VAL A 94 2.00 -19.15 -9.98
N GLU A 95 2.59 -18.52 -8.97
CA GLU A 95 2.24 -18.76 -7.57
C GLU A 95 1.00 -17.98 -7.15
N ARG A 96 0.16 -18.64 -6.35
CA ARG A 96 -1.06 -18.09 -5.78
C ARG A 96 -1.22 -18.58 -4.35
N HIS A 97 -1.65 -17.70 -3.45
CA HIS A 97 -2.03 -18.09 -2.10
C HIS A 97 -3.44 -17.61 -1.73
N PRO A 98 -4.13 -18.33 -0.83
CA PRO A 98 -5.38 -17.84 -0.25
C PRO A 98 -5.20 -16.49 0.44
N TYR A 99 -6.22 -15.64 0.35
CA TYR A 99 -6.27 -14.35 1.05
C TYR A 99 -7.68 -14.14 1.60
N PRO A 100 -7.95 -14.54 2.85
CA PRO A 100 -9.26 -14.38 3.48
C PRO A 100 -9.44 -12.93 3.97
N GLU A 101 -9.68 -12.00 3.03
CA GLU A 101 -9.90 -10.58 3.33
C GLU A 101 -11.08 -10.38 4.30
N GLU A 102 -12.05 -11.28 4.24
CA GLU A 102 -13.24 -11.36 5.08
C GLU A 102 -12.89 -11.48 6.58
N ASP A 103 -11.78 -12.15 6.92
CA ASP A 103 -11.33 -12.28 8.31
C ASP A 103 -11.03 -10.92 8.95
N ILE A 104 -10.54 -9.95 8.17
CA ILE A 104 -10.29 -8.59 8.65
C ILE A 104 -11.62 -7.86 8.82
N ILE A 105 -12.51 -7.99 7.84
CA ILE A 105 -13.78 -7.26 7.77
C ILE A 105 -14.73 -7.65 8.91
N GLU A 106 -14.78 -8.95 9.27
CA GLU A 106 -15.66 -9.45 10.33
C GLU A 106 -15.24 -8.99 11.74
N ARG A 107 -13.98 -8.57 11.90
CA ARG A 107 -13.39 -8.21 13.20
C ARG A 107 -13.23 -6.70 13.40
N MET A 108 -13.56 -5.89 12.39
CA MET A 108 -13.53 -4.43 12.49
C MET A 108 -14.91 -3.85 12.78
N SER A 109 -14.95 -2.67 13.37
CA SER A 109 -16.16 -1.85 13.49
C SER A 109 -16.14 -0.71 12.48
N ILE A 110 -17.33 -0.31 12.00
CA ILE A 110 -17.51 0.82 11.08
C ILE A 110 -18.53 1.76 11.71
N ASP A 111 -18.19 3.05 11.74
CA ASP A 111 -19.09 4.13 12.11
C ASP A 111 -19.29 5.03 10.88
N THR A 112 -20.44 4.90 10.23
CA THR A 112 -20.77 5.66 9.02
C THR A 112 -21.05 7.13 9.30
N ASP A 113 -21.51 7.46 10.50
CA ASP A 113 -21.84 8.83 10.91
C ASP A 113 -20.56 9.64 11.11
N GLN A 114 -19.57 9.05 11.79
CA GLN A 114 -18.24 9.61 11.97
C GLN A 114 -17.31 9.37 10.77
N ARG A 115 -17.72 8.51 9.83
CA ARG A 115 -16.94 8.08 8.67
C ARG A 115 -15.59 7.48 9.05
N THR A 116 -15.61 6.62 10.05
CA THR A 116 -14.43 5.95 10.58
C THR A 116 -14.62 4.45 10.62
N CYS A 117 -13.51 3.73 10.75
CA CYS A 117 -13.53 2.32 11.12
C CYS A 117 -12.35 1.98 12.04
N ALA A 118 -12.49 0.89 12.79
CA ALA A 118 -11.54 0.52 13.82
C ALA A 118 -11.31 -0.99 13.90
N LEU A 119 -10.09 -1.39 14.28
CA LEU A 119 -9.68 -2.76 14.50
C LEU A 119 -8.83 -2.82 15.77
N ASP A 120 -9.36 -3.47 16.80
CA ASP A 120 -8.75 -3.60 18.14
C ASP A 120 -8.29 -5.04 18.40
N ILE A 121 -7.70 -5.65 17.38
CA ILE A 121 -7.10 -6.98 17.47
C ILE A 121 -5.96 -7.07 16.46
N ASP A 122 -4.89 -7.73 16.88
CA ASP A 122 -3.80 -8.07 15.97
C ASP A 122 -4.15 -9.34 15.19
N LEU A 123 -4.07 -9.24 13.87
CA LEU A 123 -4.33 -10.33 12.93
C LEU A 123 -3.04 -10.73 12.21
N PRO A 124 -2.93 -11.95 11.67
CA PRO A 124 -1.74 -12.43 10.97
C PRO A 124 -1.69 -11.91 9.51
N PHE A 125 -1.88 -10.61 9.33
CA PHE A 125 -1.78 -9.89 8.06
C PHE A 125 -0.78 -8.76 8.21
N THR A 126 -0.20 -8.29 7.09
CA THR A 126 0.68 -7.14 7.13
C THR A 126 -0.10 -5.87 7.45
N ASP A 127 0.60 -4.86 7.98
CA ASP A 127 -0.03 -3.57 8.25
C ASP A 127 -0.71 -2.96 7.01
N MET A 128 -0.08 -3.06 5.84
CA MET A 128 -0.70 -2.56 4.61
C MET A 128 -1.91 -3.38 4.17
N GLU A 129 -1.91 -4.70 4.36
CA GLU A 129 -3.11 -5.52 4.12
C GLU A 129 -4.27 -5.08 5.01
N LEU A 130 -4.01 -4.82 6.30
CA LEU A 130 -5.00 -4.32 7.24
C LEU A 130 -5.53 -2.95 6.80
N TRP A 131 -4.65 -1.98 6.55
CA TRP A 131 -5.07 -0.63 6.16
C TRP A 131 -5.87 -0.61 4.87
N VAL A 132 -5.45 -1.35 3.86
CA VAL A 132 -6.14 -1.41 2.56
C VAL A 132 -7.50 -2.12 2.68
N SER A 133 -7.58 -3.22 3.43
CA SER A 133 -8.83 -3.96 3.61
C SER A 133 -9.84 -3.16 4.42
N MET A 134 -9.41 -2.56 5.54
CA MET A 134 -10.26 -1.67 6.33
C MET A 134 -10.74 -0.46 5.52
N THR A 135 -9.89 0.13 4.68
CA THR A 135 -10.26 1.26 3.82
C THR A 135 -11.31 0.86 2.78
N LYS A 136 -11.17 -0.32 2.14
CA LYS A 136 -12.17 -0.84 1.21
C LYS A 136 -13.51 -1.08 1.89
N ALA A 137 -13.51 -1.69 3.07
CA ALA A 137 -14.72 -1.95 3.84
C ALA A 137 -15.43 -0.63 4.19
N LEU A 138 -14.68 0.37 4.66
CA LEU A 138 -15.20 1.70 4.93
C LEU A 138 -15.79 2.36 3.66
N HIS A 139 -15.11 2.30 2.52
CA HIS A 139 -15.65 2.85 1.27
C HIS A 139 -16.94 2.17 0.82
N LYS A 140 -17.04 0.84 0.93
CA LYS A 140 -18.28 0.11 0.62
C LYS A 140 -19.45 0.55 1.51
N ALA A 141 -19.18 0.83 2.78
CA ALA A 141 -20.19 1.31 3.71
C ALA A 141 -20.59 2.78 3.47
N LEU A 142 -19.62 3.64 3.12
CA LEU A 142 -19.86 5.08 2.90
C LEU A 142 -20.44 5.41 1.53
N PHE A 143 -20.18 4.59 0.52
CA PHE A 143 -20.57 4.83 -0.87
C PHE A 143 -21.26 3.60 -1.49
N PRO A 144 -22.37 3.11 -0.90
CA PRO A 144 -23.06 1.90 -1.37
C PRO A 144 -23.61 2.04 -2.80
N GLU A 145 -23.81 3.27 -3.27
CA GLU A 145 -24.28 3.59 -4.62
C GLU A 145 -23.20 3.55 -5.70
N LEU A 146 -21.92 3.62 -5.30
CA LEU A 146 -20.82 3.64 -6.25
C LEU A 146 -20.50 2.21 -6.71
N ASN A 147 -20.72 1.97 -8.01
CA ASN A 147 -20.37 0.72 -8.67
C ASN A 147 -18.93 0.79 -9.20
N GLY A 148 -18.14 -0.25 -8.95
CA GLY A 148 -16.76 -0.34 -9.45
C GLY A 148 -15.84 -1.09 -8.50
N LYS A 149 -14.55 -1.14 -8.85
CA LYS A 149 -13.51 -1.71 -8.00
C LYS A 149 -12.73 -0.59 -7.32
N TRP A 150 -12.75 -0.57 -5.99
CA TRP A 150 -11.86 0.28 -5.20
C TRP A 150 -10.42 -0.23 -5.29
N LEU A 151 -9.57 0.54 -5.97
CA LEU A 151 -8.14 0.28 -6.11
C LEU A 151 -7.34 1.16 -5.15
N PHE A 152 -6.42 0.53 -4.43
CA PHE A 152 -5.38 1.24 -3.67
C PHE A 152 -4.39 1.85 -4.66
N VAL A 153 -4.25 3.18 -4.62
CA VAL A 153 -3.45 3.92 -5.63
C VAL A 153 -2.30 4.71 -5.04
N ARG A 154 -2.30 4.99 -3.72
CA ARG A 154 -1.18 5.68 -3.08
C ARG A 154 -1.17 5.46 -1.58
N ALA A 155 0.02 5.36 -1.00
CA ALA A 155 0.23 5.42 0.44
C ALA A 155 1.31 6.45 0.78
N ARG A 156 1.10 7.19 1.88
CA ARG A 156 2.05 8.15 2.43
C ARG A 156 2.29 7.89 3.92
N PHE A 157 3.55 7.79 4.32
CA PHE A 157 3.96 7.56 5.70
C PHE A 157 5.18 8.43 6.03
N GLU A 158 5.14 9.15 7.16
CA GLU A 158 6.34 9.86 7.63
C GLU A 158 7.41 8.85 8.06
N HIS A 159 6.97 7.83 8.80
CA HIS A 159 7.73 6.64 9.15
C HIS A 159 6.81 5.43 9.00
N TYR A 160 7.36 4.31 8.54
CA TYR A 160 6.63 3.04 8.45
C TYR A 160 7.34 1.99 9.29
N ALA A 161 6.63 1.47 10.29
CA ALA A 161 7.06 0.36 11.11
C ALA A 161 6.18 -0.84 10.75
N PRO A 162 6.70 -1.82 9.97
CA PRO A 162 5.90 -2.96 9.55
C PRO A 162 5.44 -3.78 10.76
N ASP A 163 4.22 -4.32 10.66
CA ASP A 163 3.59 -5.24 11.62
C ASP A 163 3.55 -4.74 13.07
N ALA A 164 3.55 -3.42 13.26
CA ALA A 164 3.51 -2.85 14.59
C ALA A 164 2.12 -3.05 15.22
N LYS A 165 2.12 -3.59 16.44
CA LYS A 165 0.92 -3.90 17.23
C LYS A 165 0.20 -2.63 17.67
N GLY A 166 -1.08 -2.76 18.00
CA GLY A 166 -1.87 -1.68 18.59
C GLY A 166 -3.23 -1.46 17.95
N PHE A 167 -4.01 -0.56 18.55
CA PHE A 167 -5.36 -0.22 18.11
C PHE A 167 -5.30 0.57 16.80
N ARG A 168 -5.97 0.06 15.77
CA ARG A 168 -5.95 0.63 14.42
C ARG A 168 -7.25 1.35 14.13
N THR A 169 -7.17 2.57 13.62
CA THR A 169 -8.34 3.32 13.17
C THR A 169 -8.07 4.00 11.84
N LEU A 170 -9.09 4.09 10.99
CA LEU A 170 -9.07 4.91 9.79
C LEU A 170 -10.16 5.96 9.86
N ALA A 171 -9.85 7.16 9.38
CA ALA A 171 -10.83 8.22 9.21
C ALA A 171 -10.88 8.69 7.76
N PHE A 172 -12.05 8.65 7.15
CA PHE A 172 -12.26 9.22 5.82
C PHE A 172 -12.14 10.75 5.89
N LYS A 173 -11.28 11.35 5.04
CA LYS A 173 -11.04 12.81 5.08
C LYS A 173 -11.55 13.58 3.88
N SER A 174 -11.38 13.03 2.68
CA SER A 174 -11.72 13.80 1.48
C SER A 174 -12.02 12.91 0.29
N ASN A 175 -12.90 13.41 -0.57
CA ASN A 175 -13.20 12.87 -1.88
C ASN A 175 -12.90 13.95 -2.93
N PHE A 176 -12.05 13.64 -3.91
CA PHE A 176 -11.74 14.52 -5.04
C PHE A 176 -12.55 14.06 -6.27
N ASN A 177 -13.73 14.64 -6.45
CA ASN A 177 -14.64 14.40 -7.58
C ASN A 177 -14.96 12.90 -7.83
N ASN A 178 -15.09 12.10 -6.78
CA ASN A 178 -15.33 10.64 -6.84
C ASN A 178 -14.24 9.86 -7.57
N LYS A 179 -13.07 10.46 -7.85
CA LYS A 179 -11.96 9.82 -8.57
C LYS A 179 -10.82 9.42 -7.65
N LEU A 180 -10.65 10.11 -6.54
CA LEU A 180 -9.60 9.85 -5.57
C LEU A 180 -10.13 10.14 -4.17
N THR A 181 -10.06 9.16 -3.28
CA THR A 181 -10.38 9.32 -1.86
C THR A 181 -9.10 9.29 -1.03
N ARG A 182 -9.16 9.90 0.15
CA ARG A 182 -8.08 9.89 1.14
C ARG A 182 -8.63 9.52 2.51
N CYS A 183 -8.01 8.53 3.13
CA CYS A 183 -8.19 8.18 4.53
C CYS A 183 -6.91 8.46 5.32
N GLU A 184 -7.05 8.89 6.57
CA GLU A 184 -5.95 8.94 7.53
C GLU A 184 -5.91 7.65 8.32
N ALA A 185 -4.76 7.00 8.37
CA ALA A 185 -4.49 5.85 9.22
C ALA A 185 -3.90 6.33 10.55
N MET A 186 -4.49 5.89 11.65
CA MET A 186 -3.98 6.14 13.00
C MET A 186 -3.77 4.83 13.76
N ARG A 187 -2.74 4.82 14.59
CA ARG A 187 -2.43 3.76 15.55
C ARG A 187 -2.38 4.35 16.95
N ASP A 188 -3.14 3.77 17.88
CA ASP A 188 -3.24 4.25 19.27
C ASP A 188 -3.53 5.76 19.37
N GLY A 189 -4.37 6.27 18.45
CA GLY A 189 -4.72 7.68 18.35
C GLY A 189 -3.71 8.59 17.64
N ALA A 190 -2.51 8.10 17.31
CA ALA A 190 -1.50 8.86 16.57
C ALA A 190 -1.59 8.59 15.06
N LYS A 191 -1.57 9.65 14.25
CA LYS A 191 -1.54 9.50 12.78
C LYS A 191 -0.23 8.84 12.34
N VAL A 192 -0.32 7.74 11.60
CA VAL A 192 0.83 7.02 11.03
C VAL A 192 0.98 7.27 9.54
N GLY A 193 -0.12 7.50 8.83
CA GLY A 193 -0.06 7.69 7.39
C GLY A 193 -1.38 8.10 6.75
N GLU A 194 -1.36 8.15 5.42
CA GLU A 194 -2.51 8.44 4.57
C GLU A 194 -2.60 7.38 3.47
N ILE A 195 -3.81 6.85 3.27
CA ILE A 195 -4.11 5.82 2.29
C ILE A 195 -5.08 6.41 1.27
N TYR A 196 -4.79 6.19 -0.02
CA TYR A 196 -5.58 6.74 -1.11
C TYR A 196 -6.11 5.65 -2.00
N PHE A 197 -7.35 5.83 -2.44
CA PHE A 197 -8.03 4.91 -3.34
C PHE A 197 -8.63 5.64 -4.52
N SER A 198 -8.75 4.94 -5.63
CA SER A 198 -9.56 5.33 -6.78
C SER A 198 -10.61 4.27 -7.06
N ILE A 199 -11.73 4.66 -7.67
CA ILE A 199 -12.73 3.73 -8.17
C ILE A 199 -12.57 3.61 -9.68
N VAL A 200 -12.59 2.37 -10.18
CA VAL A 200 -12.52 2.03 -11.62
C VAL A 200 -13.62 1.10 -12.05
#